data_AF-A0A8J7AVG3-F1
#
_entry.id   AF-A0A8J7AVG3-F1
#
_cell.length_a   1.000
_cell.length_b   1.000
_cell.length_c   1.000
_cell.angle_alpha   90.00
_cell.angle_beta   90.00
_cell.angle_gamma   90.00
#
_symmetry.space_group_name_H-M   'P 1'
#
loop_
_entity.id
_entity.type
_entity.pdbx_description
1 polymer ?
#
loop_
_entity_poly.entity_id
_entity_poly.type
_entity_poly.pdbx_seq_one_letter_code
_entity_poly.pdbx_strand_id
1 'polypeptide(L)'
;MMPNRAEVLKEKYQNSTGLPFAEVLPEAEIQAVLDEAGITYRQVLYTPMVVLWSWISQVLDADGSLSHAVKRVVTWMRLAGLKVPSADTGGYSKAHKRLSESIFPPLLQRVARMLQQNVSPAQQWCGRPGHWSVKG
;
A
#
# COMPACT_ATOMS: atom_id res chain seq x y z
N MET A 1 18.74 7.13 -23.79
CA MET A 1 17.88 6.04 -23.28
C MET A 1 16.89 6.68 -22.34
N MET A 2 15.58 6.64 -22.62
CA MET A 2 14.60 7.22 -21.69
C MET A 2 14.60 6.37 -20.42
N PRO A 3 14.68 6.99 -19.22
CA PRO A 3 14.67 6.23 -17.98
C PRO A 3 13.35 5.45 -17.90
N ASN A 4 13.45 4.19 -17.48
CA ASN A 4 12.28 3.38 -17.26
C ASN A 4 11.40 4.10 -16.21
N ARG A 5 10.13 4.34 -16.53
CA ARG A 5 9.22 5.05 -15.61
C ARG A 5 9.17 4.37 -14.24
N ALA A 6 9.36 3.05 -14.19
CA ALA A 6 9.47 2.30 -12.95
C ALA A 6 10.72 2.67 -12.14
N GLU A 7 11.87 2.90 -12.78
CA GLU A 7 13.11 3.31 -12.11
C GLU A 7 13.00 4.71 -11.53
N VAL A 8 12.40 5.65 -12.26
CA VAL A 8 12.13 7.01 -11.76
C VAL A 8 11.19 6.99 -10.55
N LEU A 9 10.19 6.09 -10.57
CA LEU A 9 9.29 5.91 -9.43
C LEU A 9 10.03 5.32 -8.23
N LYS A 10 10.89 4.32 -8.42
CA LYS A 10 11.72 3.73 -7.36
C LYS A 10 12.67 4.76 -6.74
N GLU A 11 13.35 5.55 -7.56
CA GLU A 11 14.29 6.58 -7.11
C GLU A 11 13.58 7.68 -6.29
N LYS A 12 12.46 8.22 -6.79
CA LYS A 12 11.66 9.20 -6.05
C LYS A 12 11.16 8.65 -4.72
N TYR A 13 10.77 7.38 -4.72
CA TYR A 13 10.29 6.71 -3.53
C TYR A 13 11.38 6.48 -2.49
N GLN A 14 12.57 6.05 -2.90
CA GLN A 14 13.75 5.89 -2.03
C GLN A 14 14.18 7.21 -1.38
N ASN A 15 14.02 8.31 -2.09
CA ASN A 15 14.35 9.65 -1.59
C ASN A 15 13.22 10.26 -0.73
N SER A 16 12.06 9.62 -0.61
CA SER A 16 10.98 10.08 0.25
C SER A 16 11.12 9.49 1.67
N THR A 17 11.08 10.35 2.68
CA THR A 17 11.17 9.96 4.10
C THR A 17 9.85 9.42 4.66
N GLY A 18 8.76 9.49 3.88
CA GLY A 18 7.41 9.10 4.28
C GLY A 18 6.94 7.77 3.72
N LEU A 19 5.73 7.37 4.11
CA LEU A 19 5.01 6.26 3.52
C LEU A 19 3.88 6.80 2.63
N PRO A 20 4.17 7.21 1.38
CA PRO A 20 3.17 7.86 0.52
C PRO A 20 1.96 6.96 0.25
N PHE A 21 2.08 5.65 0.46
CA PHE A 21 0.98 4.71 0.32
C PHE A 21 -0.06 4.81 1.42
N ALA A 22 0.23 5.41 2.58
CA ALA A 22 -0.80 5.63 3.59
C ALA A 22 -1.84 6.65 3.08
N GLU A 23 -1.45 7.58 2.20
CA GLU A 23 -2.34 8.55 1.56
C GLU A 23 -3.08 7.94 0.35
N VAL A 24 -2.39 7.10 -0.44
CA VAL A 24 -2.95 6.45 -1.63
C VAL A 24 -3.82 5.23 -1.29
N LEU A 25 -3.47 4.52 -0.22
CA LEU A 25 -4.13 3.32 0.30
C LEU A 25 -4.50 3.57 1.77
N PRO A 26 -5.53 4.40 2.04
CA PRO A 26 -5.91 4.77 3.39
C PRO A 26 -6.36 3.57 4.20
N GLU A 27 -6.06 3.58 5.50
CA GLU A 27 -6.50 2.54 6.44
C GLU A 27 -8.02 2.34 6.43
N ALA A 28 -8.79 3.42 6.28
CA ALA A 28 -10.26 3.36 6.19
C ALA A 28 -10.76 2.54 5.00
N GLU A 29 -10.10 2.64 3.83
CA GLU A 29 -10.47 1.90 2.63
C GLU A 29 -10.14 0.40 2.78
N ILE A 30 -9.00 0.09 3.41
CA ILE A 30 -8.62 -1.28 3.71
C ILE A 30 -9.61 -1.89 4.70
N GLN A 31 -9.97 -1.16 5.76
CA GLN A 31 -10.92 -1.63 6.76
C GLN A 31 -12.31 -1.87 6.17
N ALA A 32 -12.81 -0.97 5.33
CA ALA A 32 -14.11 -1.14 4.67
C ALA A 32 -14.17 -2.43 3.82
N VAL A 33 -13.11 -2.76 3.08
CA VAL A 33 -13.04 -4.00 2.29
C VAL A 33 -12.99 -5.23 3.18
N LEU A 34 -12.26 -5.18 4.30
CA LEU A 34 -12.22 -6.29 5.26
C LEU A 34 -13.60 -6.54 5.88
N ASP A 35 -14.30 -5.47 6.24
CA ASP A 35 -15.64 -5.54 6.82
C ASP A 35 -16.66 -6.12 5.82
N GLU A 36 -16.64 -5.63 4.58
CA GLU A 36 -17.49 -6.14 3.49
C GLU A 36 -17.22 -7.62 3.17
N ALA A 37 -15.97 -8.06 3.29
CA ALA A 37 -15.58 -9.45 3.12
C ALA A 37 -15.84 -10.33 4.35
N GLY A 38 -16.34 -9.76 5.46
CA GLY A 38 -16.54 -10.47 6.73
C GLY A 38 -15.24 -10.97 7.36
N ILE A 39 -14.10 -10.36 7.01
CA ILE A 39 -12.78 -10.79 7.47
C ILE A 39 -12.48 -10.15 8.81
N THR A 40 -12.63 -10.94 9.87
CA THR A 40 -12.17 -10.56 11.20
C THR A 40 -10.69 -10.89 11.35
N TYR A 41 -9.90 -9.95 11.83
CA TYR A 41 -8.52 -10.18 12.23
C TYR A 41 -8.34 -9.79 13.70
N ARG A 42 -7.48 -10.52 14.42
CA ARG A 42 -7.03 -10.05 15.74
C ARG A 42 -6.17 -8.80 15.53
N GLN A 43 -6.32 -7.77 16.36
CA GLN A 43 -5.40 -6.63 16.44
C GLN A 43 -4.04 -7.05 17.02
N VAL A 44 -3.38 -7.98 16.33
CA VAL A 44 -1.99 -8.35 16.55
C VAL A 44 -1.15 -7.32 15.81
N LEU A 45 0.09 -7.15 16.27
CA LEU A 45 1.08 -6.18 15.78
C LEU A 45 1.14 -5.99 14.25
N TYR A 46 0.89 -7.03 13.44
CA TYR A 46 0.76 -6.93 11.98
C TYR A 46 -0.70 -6.98 11.55
N THR A 47 -1.35 -5.82 11.50
CA THR A 47 -2.68 -5.68 10.90
C THR A 47 -2.60 -5.81 9.37
N PRO A 48 -3.71 -6.10 8.68
CA PRO A 48 -3.76 -6.13 7.22
C PRO A 48 -3.20 -4.87 6.56
N MET A 49 -3.38 -3.69 7.17
CA MET A 49 -2.87 -2.41 6.70
C MET A 49 -1.34 -2.38 6.72
N VAL A 50 -0.74 -2.77 7.85
CA VAL A 50 0.72 -2.85 7.99
C VAL A 50 1.32 -3.83 6.99
N VAL A 51 0.64 -4.96 6.77
CA VAL A 51 1.06 -5.98 5.79
C VAL A 51 1.03 -5.43 4.37
N LEU A 52 -0.07 -4.82 3.95
CA LEU A 52 -0.23 -4.24 2.61
C LEU A 52 0.80 -3.13 2.34
N TRP A 53 0.95 -2.20 3.29
CA TRP A 53 1.93 -1.12 3.18
C TRP A 53 3.37 -1.63 3.12
N SER A 54 3.71 -2.66 3.91
CA SER A 54 5.04 -3.30 3.87
C SER A 54 5.26 -4.04 2.56
N TRP A 55 4.24 -4.71 2.01
CA TRP A 55 4.35 -5.43 0.75
C TRP A 55 4.58 -4.49 -0.43
N ILE A 56 3.78 -3.43 -0.56
CA ILE A 56 3.98 -2.39 -1.58
C ILE A 56 5.35 -1.73 -1.41
N SER A 57 5.76 -1.51 -0.16
CA SER A 57 7.08 -0.96 0.14
C SER A 57 8.22 -1.87 -0.30
N GLN A 58 8.03 -3.19 -0.24
CA GLN A 58 9.02 -4.16 -0.68
C GLN A 58 9.11 -4.22 -2.21
N VAL A 59 7.97 -4.18 -2.91
CA VAL A 59 7.93 -4.21 -4.39
C VAL A 59 8.63 -2.99 -5.01
N LEU A 60 8.55 -1.85 -4.33
CA LEU A 60 9.13 -0.59 -4.80
C LEU A 60 10.54 -0.33 -4.28
N ASP A 61 11.04 -1.17 -3.37
CA ASP A 61 12.45 -1.15 -2.99
C ASP A 61 13.33 -1.62 -4.17
N ALA A 62 14.52 -1.06 -4.32
CA ALA A 62 15.46 -1.50 -5.36
C ALA A 62 15.98 -2.91 -5.08
N ASP A 63 16.24 -3.20 -3.81
CA ASP A 63 16.81 -4.48 -3.37
C ASP A 63 15.73 -5.50 -2.95
N GLY A 64 14.45 -5.11 -2.96
CA GLY A 64 13.32 -5.96 -2.60
C GLY A 64 13.37 -6.50 -1.17
N SER A 65 14.14 -5.86 -0.28
CA SER A 65 14.43 -6.37 1.06
C SER A 65 13.21 -6.22 1.97
N LEU A 66 12.62 -7.36 2.34
CA LEU A 66 11.50 -7.38 3.27
C LEU A 66 11.84 -6.71 4.60
N SER A 67 13.06 -6.88 5.09
CA SER A 67 13.51 -6.26 6.34
C SER A 67 13.57 -4.74 6.25
N HIS A 68 13.97 -4.18 5.11
CA HIS A 68 13.98 -2.74 4.87
C HIS A 68 12.55 -2.20 4.78
N ALA A 69 11.68 -2.86 4.00
CA ALA A 69 10.29 -2.47 3.87
C ALA A 69 9.56 -2.44 5.22
N VAL A 70 9.71 -3.50 6.03
CA VAL A 70 9.11 -3.57 7.38
C VAL A 70 9.67 -2.50 8.30
N LYS A 71 10.99 -2.29 8.34
CA LYS A 71 11.61 -1.23 9.15
C LYS A 71 11.08 0.16 8.78
N ARG A 72 10.90 0.42 7.49
CA ARG A 72 10.40 1.70 6.98
C ARG A 72 8.95 1.95 7.42
N VAL A 73 8.08 0.95 7.33
CA VAL A 73 6.69 1.01 7.83
C VAL A 73 6.67 1.22 9.34
N VAL A 74 7.46 0.46 10.10
CA VAL A 74 7.57 0.61 11.56
C VAL A 74 8.06 2.00 11.95
N THR A 75 9.03 2.56 11.21
CA THR A 75 9.56 3.90 11.44
C THR A 75 8.50 4.96 11.18
N TRP A 76 7.76 4.84 10.06
CA TRP A 76 6.65 5.73 9.74
C TRP A 76 5.55 5.67 10.81
N MET A 77 5.15 4.47 11.25
CA MET A 77 4.16 4.30 12.32
C MET A 77 4.63 4.94 13.64
N ARG A 78 5.92 4.81 13.98
CA ARG A 78 6.51 5.47 15.16
C ARG A 78 6.43 6.99 15.04
N LEU A 79 6.76 7.55 13.88
CA LEU A 79 6.68 9.00 13.62
C LEU A 79 5.24 9.50 13.64
N ALA A 80 4.28 8.69 13.20
CA ALA A 80 2.84 8.98 13.24
C ALA A 80 2.20 8.77 14.63
N GLY A 81 2.97 8.35 15.65
CA GLY A 81 2.45 8.08 17.00
C GLY A 81 1.58 6.82 17.11
N LEU A 82 1.61 5.94 16.11
CA LEU A 82 0.84 4.70 16.06
C LEU A 82 1.55 3.58 16.81
N LYS A 83 0.78 2.59 17.29
CA LYS A 83 1.32 1.39 17.93
C LYS A 83 2.12 0.58 16.92
N VAL A 84 3.43 0.49 17.13
CA VAL A 84 4.34 -0.18 16.19
C VAL A 84 4.36 -1.70 16.35
N PRO A 85 4.43 -2.46 15.24
CA PRO A 85 4.75 -3.87 15.26
C PRO A 85 6.19 -4.13 15.74
N SER A 86 6.47 -5.38 16.10
CA SER A 86 7.86 -5.86 16.13
C SER A 86 8.46 -5.73 14.73
N ALA A 87 9.75 -5.41 14.62
CA ALA A 87 10.45 -5.36 13.33
C ALA A 87 10.80 -6.75 12.76
N ASP A 88 10.38 -7.83 13.44
CA ASP A 88 10.62 -9.21 13.03
C ASP A 88 9.81 -9.61 11.79
N THR A 89 10.52 -9.96 10.71
CA THR A 89 9.95 -10.37 9.42
C THR A 89 9.20 -11.71 9.49
N GLY A 90 9.42 -12.51 10.54
CA GLY A 90 8.67 -13.74 10.80
C GLY A 90 7.19 -13.48 11.10
N GLY A 91 6.90 -12.41 11.85
CA GLY A 91 5.53 -11.96 12.14
C GLY A 91 4.81 -11.47 10.88
N TYR A 92 5.50 -10.65 10.08
CA TYR A 92 5.00 -10.18 8.80
C TYR A 92 4.65 -11.34 7.86
N SER A 93 5.57 -12.29 7.67
CA SER A 93 5.39 -13.36 6.68
C SER A 93 4.18 -14.25 6.98
N LYS A 94 3.91 -14.49 8.27
CA LYS A 94 2.71 -15.22 8.71
C LYS A 94 1.43 -14.43 8.48
N ALA A 95 1.46 -13.11 8.71
CA ALA A 95 0.32 -12.24 8.48
C ALA A 95 0.01 -12.08 6.98
N HIS A 96 1.04 -11.93 6.13
CA HIS A 96 0.89 -11.89 4.67
C HIS A 96 0.24 -13.15 4.12
N LYS A 97 0.65 -14.34 4.57
CA LYS A 97 0.02 -15.61 4.17
C LYS A 97 -1.44 -15.77 4.61
N ARG A 98 -1.88 -15.05 5.64
CA ARG A 98 -3.28 -15.08 6.13
C ARG A 98 -4.17 -14.09 5.40
N LEU A 99 -3.59 -13.15 4.67
CA LEU A 99 -4.33 -12.16 3.92
C LEU A 99 -5.00 -12.86 2.72
N SER A 100 -6.33 -12.90 2.71
CA SER A 100 -7.08 -13.55 1.63
C SER A 100 -6.90 -12.77 0.34
N GLU A 101 -6.58 -13.47 -0.76
CA GLU A 101 -6.46 -12.83 -2.08
C GLU A 101 -7.78 -12.19 -2.56
N SER A 102 -8.92 -12.64 -2.00
CA SER A 102 -10.25 -12.11 -2.31
C SER A 102 -10.41 -10.62 -1.98
N ILE A 103 -9.55 -10.04 -1.14
CA ILE A 103 -9.64 -8.63 -0.78
C ILE A 103 -9.02 -7.71 -1.85
N PHE A 104 -8.13 -8.22 -2.71
CA PHE A 104 -7.39 -7.37 -3.64
C PHE A 104 -8.26 -6.77 -4.75
N PRO A 105 -9.15 -7.52 -5.44
CA PRO A 105 -9.99 -6.94 -6.47
C PRO A 105 -10.87 -5.78 -5.98
N PRO A 106 -11.66 -5.90 -4.88
CA PRO A 106 -12.48 -4.80 -4.40
C PRO A 106 -11.64 -3.64 -3.87
N LEU A 107 -10.52 -3.91 -3.19
CA LEU A 107 -9.61 -2.88 -2.70
C LEU A 107 -9.02 -2.06 -3.86
N LEU A 108 -8.55 -2.73 -4.91
CA LEU A 108 -7.98 -2.07 -6.07
C LEU A 108 -9.02 -1.19 -6.79
N GLN A 109 -10.25 -1.68 -6.95
CA GLN A 109 -11.33 -0.91 -7.56
C GLN A 109 -11.69 0.33 -6.72
N ARG A 110 -11.68 0.22 -5.40
CA ARG A 110 -12.03 1.33 -4.50
C ARG A 110 -10.96 2.41 -4.50
N VAL A 111 -9.70 2.00 -4.41
CA VAL A 111 -8.54 2.89 -4.49
C VAL A 111 -8.44 3.55 -5.86
N ALA A 112 -8.68 2.82 -6.95
CA ALA A 112 -8.71 3.39 -8.29
C ALA A 112 -9.78 4.48 -8.44
N ARG A 113 -11.01 4.23 -7.92
CA ARG A 113 -12.10 5.22 -7.92
C ARG A 113 -11.76 6.45 -7.08
N MET A 114 -11.23 6.25 -5.88
CA MET A 114 -10.74 7.33 -5.00
C MET A 114 -9.70 8.20 -5.69
N LEU A 115 -8.69 7.58 -6.31
CA LEU A 115 -7.65 8.31 -7.03
C LEU A 115 -8.23 9.07 -8.22
N GLN A 116 -9.11 8.46 -9.01
CA GLN A 116 -9.79 9.10 -10.15
C GLN A 116 -10.57 10.36 -9.74
N GLN A 117 -11.25 10.33 -8.59
CA GLN A 117 -12.01 11.47 -8.08
C GLN A 117 -11.11 12.63 -7.62
N ASN A 118 -9.87 12.34 -7.21
CA ASN A 118 -8.89 13.31 -6.75
C ASN A 118 -7.95 13.82 -7.86
N VAL A 119 -8.15 13.40 -9.12
CA VAL A 119 -7.33 13.87 -10.26
C VAL A 119 -7.76 15.28 -10.67
N SER A 120 -6.86 16.25 -10.50
CA SER A 120 -7.06 17.61 -11.00
C SER A 120 -7.16 17.64 -12.54
N PRO A 121 -7.85 18.62 -13.16
CA PRO A 121 -7.95 18.72 -14.62
C PRO A 121 -6.60 18.70 -15.35
N ALA A 122 -5.55 19.24 -14.74
CA ALA A 122 -4.19 19.23 -15.26
C ALA A 122 -3.52 17.84 -15.28
N GLN A 123 -4.02 16.91 -14.48
CA GLN A 123 -3.55 15.52 -14.38
C GLN A 123 -4.44 14.55 -15.18
N GLN A 124 -5.52 15.03 -15.80
CA GLN A 124 -6.37 14.23 -16.67
C GLN A 124 -5.67 14.00 -18.01
N TRP A 125 -5.59 12.74 -18.43
CA TRP A 125 -4.99 12.40 -19.70
C TRP A 125 -5.89 12.86 -20.85
N CYS A 126 -5.44 13.84 -21.64
CA CYS A 126 -6.21 14.45 -22.73
C CYS A 126 -7.62 14.93 -22.30
N GLY A 127 -7.76 15.45 -21.07
CA GLY A 127 -9.05 15.88 -20.52
C GLY A 127 -10.02 14.74 -20.20
N ARG A 128 -9.52 13.49 -20.11
CA ARG A 128 -10.32 12.34 -19.69
C ARG A 128 -9.77 11.79 -18.37
N PRO A 129 -10.63 11.51 -17.37
CA PRO A 129 -10.20 10.72 -16.22
C PRO A 129 -9.80 9.32 -16.72
N GLY A 130 -8.61 8.85 -16.35
CA GLY A 130 -8.09 7.56 -16.79
C GLY A 130 -8.98 6.42 -16.29
N HIS A 131 -9.81 5.84 -17.18
CA HIS A 131 -10.68 4.71 -16.87
C HIS A 131 -9.86 3.41 -16.87
N TRP A 132 -9.50 2.92 -15.68
CA TRP A 132 -8.90 1.60 -15.51
C TRP A 132 -10.01 0.57 -15.29
N SER A 133 -10.40 -0.13 -16.35
CA SER A 133 -11.28 -1.30 -16.22
C SER A 133 -10.42 -2.50 -15.82
N VAL A 134 -10.44 -2.84 -14.54
CA VAL A 134 -9.85 -4.10 -14.06
C VAL A 134 -10.84 -5.20 -14.42
N LYS A 135 -10.61 -5.90 -15.54
CA LYS A 135 -11.33 -7.15 -15.82
C LYS A 135 -10.85 -8.19 -14.82
N GLY A 136 -11.76 -8.65 -13.97
CA GLY A 136 -11.57 -9.76 -13.05
C GLY A 136 -11.55 -11.10 -13.77
#